data_AF-A0AAI8LKV8-F1
#
_entry.id   AF-A0AAI8LKV8-F1
#
_cell.length_a   1.000
_cell.length_b   1.000
_cell.length_c   1.000
_cell.angle_alpha   90.00
_cell.angle_beta   90.00
_cell.angle_gamma   90.00
#
_symmetry.space_group_name_H-M   'P 1'
#
loop_
_entity.id
_entity.type
_entity.pdbx_description
1 polymer ?
#
loop_
_entity_poly.entity_id
_entity_poly.type
_entity_poly.pdbx_seq_one_letter_code
_entity_poly.pdbx_strand_id
1 'polypeptide(L)'
;MIEKISKKILTSPRLIICMSTVVLIFCIASGFLLSNLLFHREPEEIAAKEMLSPFSSSEENQLPEGNTVEEDVRPKFMYTDIKGSVKEPGIYSFSSEERVYDVLKRAGGLLEEADSDRINFSAKIEDQQVLYIPAVGEDLPEHLDQLVSPEGKQSTADSEPSKININTASPSELQQIPGIGSVKAQEIIRFREENGSFQKVEDLQEISGIGEKTVEKLKNFVTIK
;
A
#
# COMPACT_ATOMS: atom_id res chain seq x y z
N MET A 1 13.33 -70.42 -32.97
CA MET A 1 14.35 -70.10 -31.94
C MET A 1 14.05 -68.76 -31.23
N ILE A 2 13.53 -67.75 -31.94
CA ILE A 2 13.19 -66.42 -31.42
C ILE A 2 12.07 -66.44 -30.35
N GLU A 3 11.04 -67.27 -30.50
CA GLU A 3 9.94 -67.36 -29.51
C GLU A 3 10.36 -67.88 -28.12
N LYS A 4 11.33 -68.80 -28.06
CA LYS A 4 11.84 -69.33 -26.78
C LYS A 4 12.68 -68.29 -26.02
N ILE A 5 13.34 -67.40 -26.74
CA ILE A 5 14.15 -66.33 -26.16
C ILE A 5 13.24 -65.23 -25.60
N SER A 6 12.18 -64.85 -26.33
CA SER A 6 11.18 -63.89 -25.87
C SER A 6 10.48 -64.31 -24.57
N LYS A 7 10.01 -65.57 -24.49
CA LYS A 7 9.35 -66.09 -23.27
C LYS A 7 10.28 -66.14 -22.04
N LYS A 8 11.58 -66.39 -22.22
CA LYS A 8 12.56 -66.46 -21.12
C LYS A 8 12.95 -65.09 -20.58
N ILE A 9 12.95 -64.08 -21.44
CA ILE A 9 13.22 -62.68 -21.05
C ILE A 9 12.01 -62.12 -20.27
N LEU A 10 10.79 -62.38 -20.76
CA LEU A 10 9.55 -61.85 -20.18
C LEU A 10 9.17 -62.46 -18.81
N THR A 11 9.73 -63.63 -18.46
CA THR A 11 9.48 -64.32 -17.18
C THR A 11 10.58 -64.12 -16.14
N SER A 12 11.59 -63.28 -16.44
CA SER A 12 12.65 -63.02 -15.47
C SER A 12 12.14 -62.12 -14.32
N PRO A 13 12.28 -62.54 -13.05
CA PRO A 13 11.68 -61.82 -11.92
C PRO A 13 12.21 -60.38 -11.79
N ARG A 14 13.46 -60.14 -12.18
CA ARG A 14 14.07 -58.80 -12.20
C ARG A 14 13.44 -57.87 -13.24
N LEU A 15 13.08 -58.40 -14.41
CA LEU A 15 12.45 -57.61 -15.47
C LEU A 15 10.99 -57.29 -15.12
N ILE A 16 10.29 -58.23 -14.49
CA ILE A 16 8.91 -58.03 -14.02
C ILE A 16 8.86 -56.93 -12.96
N ILE A 17 9.80 -56.94 -12.00
CA ILE A 17 9.90 -55.88 -10.98
C ILE A 17 10.18 -54.52 -11.64
N CYS A 18 11.12 -54.46 -12.59
CA CYS A 18 11.46 -53.23 -13.31
C CYS A 18 10.26 -52.67 -14.09
N MET A 19 9.57 -53.51 -14.87
CA MET A 19 8.37 -53.11 -15.61
C MET A 19 7.24 -52.65 -14.69
N SER A 20 7.05 -53.31 -13.55
CA SER A 20 6.06 -52.90 -12.53
C SER A 20 6.37 -51.51 -11.96
N THR A 21 7.65 -51.23 -11.63
CA THR A 21 8.04 -49.91 -11.12
C THR A 21 7.87 -48.80 -12.16
N VAL A 22 8.15 -49.07 -13.43
CA VAL A 22 7.97 -48.09 -14.51
C VAL A 22 6.49 -47.78 -14.74
N VAL A 23 5.62 -48.80 -14.72
CA VAL A 23 4.18 -48.62 -14.84
C VAL A 23 3.62 -47.83 -13.65
N LEU A 24 4.08 -48.10 -12.43
CA LEU A 24 3.65 -47.37 -11.23
C LEU A 24 4.00 -45.87 -11.31
N ILE A 25 5.22 -45.54 -11.73
CA ILE A 25 5.65 -44.14 -11.92
C ILE A 25 4.79 -43.46 -12.98
N PHE A 26 4.48 -44.14 -14.08
CA PHE A 26 3.64 -43.59 -15.14
C PHE A 26 2.20 -43.35 -14.66
N CYS A 27 1.64 -44.23 -13.82
CA CYS A 27 0.33 -44.06 -13.20
C CYS A 27 0.28 -42.87 -12.22
N ILE A 28 1.36 -42.64 -11.46
CA ILE A 28 1.44 -41.50 -10.53
C ILE A 28 1.58 -40.20 -11.32
N ALA A 29 2.44 -40.17 -12.36
CA ALA A 29 2.61 -39.00 -13.22
C ALA A 29 1.33 -38.66 -14.00
N SER A 30 0.64 -39.66 -14.54
CA SER A 30 -0.64 -39.46 -15.24
C SER A 30 -1.74 -39.02 -14.28
N GLY A 31 -1.78 -39.56 -13.05
CA GLY A 31 -2.68 -39.11 -12.00
C GLY A 31 -2.43 -37.67 -11.58
N PHE A 32 -1.17 -37.25 -11.43
CA PHE A 32 -0.81 -35.86 -11.11
C PHE A 32 -1.12 -34.90 -12.25
N LEU A 33 -0.89 -35.32 -13.50
CA LEU A 33 -1.24 -34.54 -14.70
C LEU A 33 -2.76 -34.41 -14.83
N LEU A 34 -3.51 -35.49 -14.61
CA LEU A 34 -4.98 -35.50 -14.65
C LEU A 34 -5.57 -34.72 -13.47
N SER A 35 -4.96 -34.78 -12.29
CA SER A 35 -5.34 -33.96 -11.13
C SER A 35 -5.12 -32.47 -11.38
N ASN A 36 -4.00 -32.09 -12.00
CA ASN A 36 -3.79 -30.70 -12.43
C ASN A 36 -4.79 -30.29 -13.52
N LEU A 37 -5.08 -31.17 -14.50
CA LEU A 37 -6.03 -30.89 -15.58
C LEU A 37 -7.48 -30.78 -15.08
N LEU A 38 -7.85 -31.55 -14.06
CA LEU A 38 -9.19 -31.54 -13.46
C LEU A 38 -9.37 -30.43 -12.40
N PHE A 39 -8.30 -30.00 -11.73
CA PHE A 39 -8.35 -28.96 -10.70
C PHE A 39 -8.10 -27.54 -11.25
N HIS A 40 -7.58 -27.40 -12.48
CA HIS A 40 -7.44 -26.09 -13.18
C HIS A 40 -8.57 -25.77 -14.15
N ARG A 41 -9.77 -26.36 -13.99
CA ARG A 41 -10.92 -26.02 -14.82
C ARG A 41 -11.96 -25.19 -14.04
N GLU A 42 -11.84 -23.86 -14.22
CA GLU A 42 -12.92 -22.85 -14.33
C GLU A 42 -13.64 -22.41 -13.03
N PRO A 43 -13.98 -21.09 -12.85
CA PRO A 43 -14.84 -20.40 -13.81
C PRO A 43 -14.43 -18.97 -14.21
N GLU A 44 -14.11 -18.81 -15.49
CA GLU A 44 -14.39 -17.65 -16.33
C GLU A 44 -15.83 -17.79 -16.89
N GLU A 45 -16.87 -17.72 -16.04
CA GLU A 45 -18.25 -17.70 -16.54
C GLU A 45 -19.24 -17.03 -15.54
N ILE A 46 -19.07 -15.73 -15.28
CA ILE A 46 -20.15 -14.87 -14.71
C ILE A 46 -20.36 -13.59 -15.56
N ALA A 47 -19.93 -13.59 -16.82
CA ALA A 47 -20.07 -12.43 -17.72
C ALA A 47 -21.31 -12.46 -18.64
N ALA A 48 -22.21 -13.45 -18.53
CA ALA A 48 -23.28 -13.63 -19.53
C ALA A 48 -24.66 -13.99 -18.97
N LYS A 49 -25.13 -13.33 -17.89
CA LYS A 49 -26.49 -13.58 -17.39
C LYS A 49 -27.25 -12.39 -16.80
N GLU A 50 -27.08 -11.18 -17.32
CA GLU A 50 -28.04 -10.07 -17.09
C GLU A 50 -28.37 -9.30 -18.37
N MET A 51 -28.76 -10.01 -19.42
CA MET A 51 -29.52 -9.41 -20.51
C MET A 51 -30.72 -10.29 -20.82
N LEU A 52 -31.85 -10.00 -20.15
CA LEU A 52 -33.22 -10.18 -20.65
C LEU A 52 -34.24 -9.79 -19.56
N SER A 53 -34.58 -8.51 -19.50
CA SER A 53 -35.96 -8.13 -19.19
C SER A 53 -36.41 -7.06 -20.20
N PRO A 54 -37.49 -7.29 -20.96
CA PRO A 54 -38.07 -6.30 -21.83
C PRO A 54 -39.11 -5.50 -21.05
N PHE A 55 -38.83 -4.24 -20.75
CA PHE A 55 -39.92 -3.29 -20.50
C PHE A 55 -39.63 -1.96 -21.16
N SER A 56 -40.30 -1.78 -22.29
CA SER A 56 -40.49 -0.51 -22.97
C SER A 56 -41.62 0.23 -22.28
N SER A 57 -41.35 1.42 -21.75
CA SER A 57 -42.33 2.50 -21.71
C SER A 57 -41.62 3.85 -21.62
N SER A 58 -41.92 4.64 -22.64
CA SER A 58 -41.62 6.03 -22.90
C SER A 58 -41.94 7.03 -21.77
N GLU A 59 -41.31 8.21 -21.93
CA GLU A 59 -41.73 9.56 -21.52
C GLU A 59 -40.89 10.30 -20.46
N GLU A 60 -40.33 11.39 -20.97
CA GLU A 60 -39.79 12.61 -20.41
C GLU A 60 -40.46 13.13 -19.12
N ASN A 61 -39.67 13.42 -18.07
CA ASN A 61 -39.79 14.67 -17.30
C ASN A 61 -38.64 14.92 -16.30
N GLN A 62 -38.06 16.13 -16.41
CA GLN A 62 -37.47 17.05 -15.42
C GLN A 62 -36.79 16.55 -14.11
N LEU A 63 -35.53 16.97 -13.96
CA LEU A 63 -34.67 17.14 -12.74
C LEU A 63 -35.41 17.78 -11.54
N PRO A 64 -34.99 17.62 -10.25
CA PRO A 64 -33.59 17.78 -9.81
C PRO A 64 -33.09 16.97 -8.58
N GLU A 65 -31.78 17.10 -8.34
CA GLU A 65 -31.02 16.93 -7.08
C GLU A 65 -30.90 15.54 -6.42
N GLY A 66 -29.69 15.00 -6.53
CA GLY A 66 -29.13 13.94 -5.70
C GLY A 66 -27.76 13.56 -6.24
N ASN A 67 -26.69 14.18 -5.73
CA ASN A 67 -25.30 13.81 -6.04
C ASN A 67 -25.00 12.43 -5.41
N THR A 68 -25.56 11.36 -5.96
CA THR A 68 -25.03 10.01 -5.81
C THR A 68 -23.90 9.88 -6.81
N VAL A 69 -22.67 10.00 -6.31
CA VAL A 69 -21.48 9.56 -7.05
C VAL A 69 -21.69 8.06 -7.27
N GLU A 70 -22.04 7.66 -8.50
CA GLU A 70 -21.90 6.26 -8.92
C GLU A 70 -20.41 5.93 -8.81
N GLU A 71 -20.04 5.32 -7.69
CA GLU A 71 -18.70 4.82 -7.45
C GLU A 71 -18.43 3.76 -8.53
N ASP A 72 -17.46 4.03 -9.39
CA ASP A 72 -17.05 3.11 -10.45
C ASP A 72 -16.62 1.78 -9.81
N VAL A 73 -17.53 0.81 -9.76
CA VAL A 73 -17.35 -0.51 -9.09
C VAL A 73 -16.35 -1.39 -9.84
N ARG A 74 -15.71 -0.89 -10.91
CA ARG A 74 -14.63 -1.62 -11.58
C ARG A 74 -13.41 -1.66 -10.66
N PRO A 75 -12.79 -2.84 -10.43
CA PRO A 75 -11.62 -2.94 -9.57
C PRO A 75 -10.50 -2.07 -10.12
N LYS A 76 -10.13 -1.04 -9.35
CA LYS A 76 -9.00 -0.16 -9.66
C LYS A 76 -7.71 -0.91 -9.33
N PHE A 77 -6.97 -1.31 -10.35
CA PHE A 77 -5.63 -1.84 -10.20
C PHE A 77 -4.62 -0.68 -10.09
N MET A 78 -3.79 -0.73 -9.04
CA MET A 78 -2.74 0.25 -8.75
C MET A 78 -1.40 -0.46 -8.76
N TYR A 79 -0.31 0.30 -8.80
CA TYR A 79 1.03 -0.26 -8.89
C TYR A 79 1.95 0.30 -7.80
N THR A 80 2.80 -0.57 -7.25
CA THR A 80 3.83 -0.19 -6.28
C THR A 80 5.18 -0.78 -6.70
N ASP A 81 6.25 -0.04 -6.48
CA ASP A 81 7.63 -0.44 -6.78
C ASP A 81 8.31 -0.91 -5.48
N ILE A 82 8.68 -2.18 -5.40
CA ILE A 82 9.28 -2.80 -4.21
C ILE A 82 10.79 -2.90 -4.39
N LYS A 83 11.55 -2.39 -3.41
CA LYS A 83 13.02 -2.34 -3.39
C LYS A 83 13.59 -2.81 -2.07
N GLY A 84 14.91 -2.97 -2.05
CA GLY A 84 15.67 -3.33 -0.85
C GLY A 84 15.68 -4.83 -0.59
N SER A 85 15.60 -5.21 0.68
CA SER A 85 15.82 -6.56 1.20
C SER A 85 14.61 -7.50 1.01
N VAL A 86 14.20 -7.70 -0.24
CA VAL A 86 13.12 -8.62 -0.64
C VAL A 86 13.64 -9.65 -1.65
N LYS A 87 13.01 -10.82 -1.73
CA LYS A 87 13.49 -11.89 -2.63
C LYS A 87 13.35 -11.53 -4.10
N GLU A 88 12.22 -10.92 -4.46
CA GLU A 88 11.93 -10.53 -5.84
C GLU A 88 11.56 -9.04 -5.88
N PRO A 89 12.53 -8.12 -5.98
CA PRO A 89 12.26 -6.71 -6.15
C PRO A 89 11.62 -6.42 -7.52
N GLY A 90 10.76 -5.42 -7.59
CA GLY A 90 10.09 -5.04 -8.84
C GLY A 90 8.75 -4.35 -8.63
N ILE A 91 8.03 -4.15 -9.74
CA ILE A 91 6.73 -3.49 -9.74
C ILE A 91 5.62 -4.53 -9.62
N TYR A 92 4.72 -4.33 -8.66
CA TYR A 92 3.60 -5.21 -8.38
C TYR A 92 2.27 -4.46 -8.50
N SER A 93 1.27 -5.10 -9.09
CA SER A 93 -0.10 -4.59 -9.10
C SER A 93 -0.85 -4.99 -7.83
N PHE A 94 -1.78 -4.16 -7.36
CA PHE A 94 -2.61 -4.46 -6.20
C PHE A 94 -3.97 -3.75 -6.28
N SER A 95 -4.92 -4.20 -5.46
CA SER A 95 -6.26 -3.61 -5.29
C SER A 95 -6.34 -2.77 -4.00
N SER A 96 -7.38 -1.93 -3.85
CA SER A 96 -7.53 -1.00 -2.71
C SER A 96 -7.67 -1.67 -1.34
N GLU A 97 -7.95 -2.98 -1.34
CA GLU A 97 -8.17 -3.79 -0.15
C GLU A 97 -6.91 -4.52 0.32
N GLU A 98 -5.86 -4.56 -0.51
CA GLU A 98 -4.60 -5.21 -0.18
C GLU A 98 -3.68 -4.33 0.66
N ARG A 99 -2.86 -5.00 1.49
CA ARG A 99 -1.88 -4.36 2.38
C ARG A 99 -0.45 -4.68 1.96
N VAL A 100 0.50 -3.99 2.57
CA VAL A 100 1.94 -4.24 2.41
C VAL A 100 2.29 -5.73 2.53
N TYR A 101 1.72 -6.44 3.49
CA TYR A 101 1.89 -7.87 3.67
C TYR A 101 1.55 -8.70 2.42
N ASP A 102 0.41 -8.40 1.78
CA ASP A 102 -0.10 -9.20 0.66
C ASP A 102 0.78 -9.07 -0.58
N VAL A 103 1.29 -7.85 -0.82
CA VAL A 103 2.17 -7.58 -1.95
C VAL A 103 3.58 -8.11 -1.70
N LEU A 104 4.12 -7.97 -0.47
CA LEU A 104 5.41 -8.56 -0.11
C LEU A 104 5.41 -10.09 -0.20
N LYS A 105 4.29 -10.74 0.15
CA LYS A 105 4.14 -12.18 -0.04
C LYS A 105 4.26 -12.59 -1.51
N ARG A 106 3.74 -11.77 -2.42
CA ARG A 106 3.87 -11.96 -3.87
C ARG A 106 5.27 -11.65 -4.38
N ALA A 107 6.02 -10.77 -3.71
CA ALA A 107 7.45 -10.53 -3.93
C ALA A 107 8.37 -11.62 -3.36
N GLY A 108 7.83 -12.80 -3.03
CA GLY A 108 8.58 -13.92 -2.45
C GLY A 108 8.89 -13.78 -0.96
N GLY A 109 8.45 -12.69 -0.33
CA GLY A 109 8.74 -12.34 1.06
C GLY A 109 10.09 -11.65 1.25
N LEU A 110 10.45 -11.48 2.51
CA LEU A 110 11.68 -10.80 2.91
C LEU A 110 12.92 -11.68 2.73
N LEU A 111 14.09 -11.05 2.56
CA LEU A 111 15.40 -11.69 2.73
C LEU A 111 15.71 -11.86 4.22
N GLU A 112 16.72 -12.68 4.57
CA GLU A 112 17.07 -12.97 5.97
C GLU A 112 17.67 -11.74 6.68
N GLU A 113 18.39 -10.91 5.92
CA GLU A 113 18.96 -9.65 6.36
C GLU A 113 17.95 -8.51 6.49
N ALA A 114 16.69 -8.71 6.09
CA ALA A 114 15.67 -7.67 6.13
C ALA A 114 15.29 -7.31 7.58
N ASP A 115 15.13 -6.01 7.84
CA ASP A 115 14.67 -5.51 9.13
C ASP A 115 13.14 -5.45 9.15
N SER A 116 12.51 -6.55 9.59
CA SER A 116 11.06 -6.65 9.66
C SER A 116 10.41 -5.71 10.68
N ASP A 117 11.15 -5.32 11.71
CA ASP A 117 10.62 -4.47 12.79
C ASP A 117 10.39 -3.03 12.33
N ARG A 118 11.02 -2.64 11.22
CA ARG A 118 10.86 -1.32 10.59
C ARG A 118 9.74 -1.27 9.55
N ILE A 119 9.03 -2.38 9.30
CA ILE A 119 8.01 -2.49 8.26
C ILE A 119 6.61 -2.55 8.87
N ASN A 120 5.72 -1.65 8.47
CA ASN A 120 4.29 -1.80 8.77
C ASN A 120 3.60 -2.71 7.76
N PHE A 121 3.59 -4.01 8.03
CA PHE A 121 2.92 -5.02 7.19
C PHE A 121 1.41 -4.79 7.02
N SER A 122 0.77 -4.08 7.96
CA SER A 122 -0.68 -3.82 7.92
C SER A 122 -1.04 -2.54 7.18
N ALA A 123 -0.05 -1.74 6.76
CA ALA A 123 -0.30 -0.50 6.04
C ALA A 123 -1.00 -0.76 4.70
N LYS A 124 -1.93 0.14 4.35
CA LYS A 124 -2.44 0.25 2.98
C LYS A 124 -1.33 0.78 2.07
N ILE A 125 -1.46 0.48 0.79
CA ILE A 125 -0.50 0.91 -0.23
C ILE A 125 -1.19 1.98 -1.09
N GLU A 126 -0.48 3.07 -1.35
CA GLU A 126 -0.93 4.09 -2.28
C GLU A 126 -0.43 3.79 -3.70
N ASP A 127 -1.21 4.20 -4.71
CA ASP A 127 -0.79 4.06 -6.10
C ASP A 127 0.50 4.85 -6.34
N GLN A 128 1.41 4.28 -7.14
CA GLN A 128 2.71 4.86 -7.48
C GLN A 128 3.68 5.02 -6.30
N GLN A 129 3.37 4.43 -5.13
CA GLN A 129 4.27 4.41 -3.99
C GLN A 129 5.46 3.46 -4.22
N VAL A 130 6.64 3.87 -3.74
CA VAL A 130 7.81 2.99 -3.61
C VAL A 130 7.83 2.39 -2.20
N LEU A 131 7.84 1.07 -2.12
CA LEU A 131 7.99 0.31 -0.87
C LEU A 131 9.44 -0.14 -0.75
N TYR A 132 10.21 0.53 0.11
CA TYR A 132 11.59 0.15 0.37
C TYR A 132 11.69 -0.74 1.62
N ILE A 133 12.35 -1.89 1.51
CA ILE A 133 12.58 -2.79 2.64
C ILE A 133 14.03 -2.68 3.12
N PRO A 134 14.30 -2.15 4.33
CA PRO A 134 15.66 -2.01 4.83
C PRO A 134 16.28 -3.36 5.23
N ALA A 135 17.61 -3.44 5.17
CA ALA A 135 18.39 -4.43 5.91
C ALA A 135 18.60 -4.02 7.38
N VAL A 136 18.88 -5.00 8.25
CA VAL A 136 19.22 -4.75 9.65
C VAL A 136 20.48 -3.89 9.73
N GLY A 137 20.38 -2.74 10.41
CA GLY A 137 21.47 -1.78 10.56
C GLY A 137 21.71 -0.88 9.34
N GLU A 138 20.79 -0.86 8.37
CA GLU A 138 20.83 0.08 7.26
C GLU A 138 20.39 1.48 7.70
N ASP A 139 21.27 2.47 7.46
CA ASP A 139 20.97 3.89 7.63
C ASP A 139 20.19 4.39 6.41
N LEU A 140 18.87 4.54 6.58
CA LEU A 140 18.02 5.13 5.55
C LEU A 140 18.04 6.65 5.64
N PRO A 141 18.12 7.37 4.51
CA PRO A 141 17.82 8.79 4.47
C PRO A 141 16.41 9.06 5.06
N GLU A 142 16.25 10.15 5.82
CA GLU A 142 15.00 10.47 6.53
C GLU A 142 13.74 10.44 5.63
N HIS A 143 13.90 10.74 4.33
CA HIS A 143 12.79 10.74 3.37
C HIS A 143 12.33 9.33 2.95
N LEU A 144 13.16 8.30 3.11
CA LEU A 144 12.78 6.91 2.85
C LEU A 144 12.26 6.23 4.12
N ASP A 145 12.72 6.65 5.30
CA ASP A 145 12.32 6.06 6.58
C ASP A 145 10.81 6.25 6.87
N GLN A 146 10.22 7.34 6.37
CA GLN A 146 8.78 7.60 6.45
C GLN A 146 7.92 6.67 5.58
N LEU A 147 8.49 6.07 4.52
CA LEU A 147 7.77 5.18 3.60
C LEU A 147 7.68 3.74 4.11
N VAL A 148 8.54 3.35 5.05
CA VAL A 148 8.61 1.98 5.59
C VAL A 148 7.71 1.81 6.82
N SER A 149 7.38 2.90 7.51
CA SER A 149 6.55 2.87 8.73
C SER A 149 5.68 4.14 8.87
N PRO A 150 4.36 4.07 8.64
CA PRO A 150 3.46 5.20 8.84
C PRO A 150 3.09 5.45 10.31
N GLU A 151 3.56 4.63 11.26
CA GLU A 151 3.34 4.87 12.68
C GLU A 151 4.63 4.68 13.50
N GLY A 152 5.12 5.79 14.05
CA GLY A 152 5.96 5.75 15.24
C GLY A 152 7.44 6.03 15.05
N LYS A 153 7.80 7.28 14.70
CA LYS A 153 8.94 7.92 15.36
C LYS A 153 8.70 9.41 15.54
N GLN A 154 8.45 9.74 16.80
CA GLN A 154 8.46 11.06 17.38
C GLN A 154 9.75 11.77 16.94
N SER A 155 9.60 12.91 16.26
CA SER A 155 10.70 13.72 15.74
C SER A 155 11.68 14.12 16.84
N THR A 156 12.85 13.48 16.84
CA THR A 156 14.12 13.95 17.42
C THR A 156 15.22 13.35 16.53
N ALA A 157 16.09 14.07 15.82
CA ALA A 157 16.61 15.42 15.96
C ALA A 157 17.34 15.85 14.65
N ASP A 158 17.66 17.16 14.58
CA ASP A 158 18.73 17.77 13.77
C ASP A 158 18.51 18.18 12.29
N SER A 159 17.26 18.40 11.90
CA SER A 159 16.96 19.52 11.00
C SER A 159 16.21 20.58 11.80
N GLU A 160 16.66 21.84 11.75
CA GLU A 160 15.93 22.99 12.31
C GLU A 160 14.42 22.80 12.06
N PRO A 161 13.56 22.86 13.11
CA PRO A 161 12.14 22.58 12.96
C PRO A 161 11.60 23.43 11.81
N SER A 162 11.00 22.76 10.81
CA SER A 162 10.47 23.43 9.62
C SER A 162 9.52 24.54 10.06
N LYS A 163 9.99 25.79 9.98
CA LYS A 163 9.23 26.93 10.49
C LYS A 163 7.94 27.09 9.70
N ILE A 164 6.84 27.17 10.42
CA ILE A 164 5.49 27.29 9.86
C ILE A 164 5.24 28.75 9.48
N ASN A 165 4.83 28.99 8.24
CA ASN A 165 4.49 30.33 7.79
C ASN A 165 3.11 30.75 8.30
N ILE A 166 3.06 31.70 9.24
CA ILE A 166 1.80 32.13 9.87
C ILE A 166 0.83 32.82 8.90
N ASN A 167 1.33 33.37 7.79
CA ASN A 167 0.50 34.04 6.78
C ASN A 167 -0.21 33.07 5.84
N THR A 168 0.30 31.84 5.68
CA THR A 168 -0.23 30.87 4.71
C THR A 168 -0.69 29.56 5.34
N ALA A 169 -0.24 29.25 6.56
CA ALA A 169 -0.58 28.01 7.24
C ALA A 169 -2.10 27.85 7.44
N SER A 170 -2.55 26.62 7.31
CA SER A 170 -3.90 26.16 7.65
C SER A 170 -4.10 26.09 9.18
N PRO A 171 -5.35 26.02 9.66
CA PRO A 171 -5.63 25.87 11.10
C PRO A 171 -4.96 24.64 11.71
N SER A 172 -4.85 23.53 10.95
CA SER A 172 -4.23 22.30 11.42
C SER A 172 -2.71 22.42 11.51
N GLU A 173 -2.07 23.07 10.54
CA GLU A 173 -0.62 23.33 10.57
C GLU A 173 -0.26 24.29 11.71
N LEU A 174 -1.06 25.34 11.94
CA LEU A 174 -0.83 26.26 13.07
C LEU A 174 -0.89 25.55 14.43
N GLN A 175 -1.72 24.52 14.56
CA GLN A 175 -1.81 23.72 15.80
C GLN A 175 -0.61 22.81 16.04
N GLN A 176 0.25 22.59 15.03
CA GLN A 176 1.51 21.88 15.22
C GLN A 176 2.55 22.74 15.95
N ILE A 177 2.32 24.06 16.07
CA ILE A 177 3.21 24.97 16.77
C ILE A 177 3.04 24.81 18.29
N PRO A 178 4.11 24.52 19.05
CA PRO A 178 4.02 24.37 20.50
C PRO A 178 3.40 25.60 21.19
N GLY A 179 2.31 25.39 21.93
CA GLY A 179 1.60 26.45 22.64
C GLY A 179 0.50 27.17 21.83
N ILE A 180 0.29 26.78 20.58
CA ILE A 180 -0.84 27.17 19.75
C ILE A 180 -1.85 26.02 19.69
N GLY A 181 -2.99 26.19 20.36
CA GLY A 181 -4.13 25.28 20.26
C GLY A 181 -5.16 25.76 19.24
N SER A 182 -6.24 25.02 19.06
CA SER A 182 -7.34 25.32 18.13
C SER A 182 -7.85 26.76 18.23
N VAL A 183 -8.07 27.28 19.44
CA VAL A 183 -8.57 28.65 19.69
C VAL A 183 -7.58 29.69 19.15
N LYS A 184 -6.30 29.58 19.49
CA LYS A 184 -5.26 30.52 19.03
C LYS A 184 -5.03 30.41 17.53
N ALA A 185 -5.06 29.19 16.98
CA ALA A 185 -4.95 28.98 15.55
C ALA A 185 -6.07 29.72 14.80
N GLN A 186 -7.32 29.61 15.28
CA GLN A 186 -8.44 30.35 14.70
C GLN A 186 -8.28 31.88 14.83
N GLU A 187 -7.78 32.37 15.97
CA GLU A 187 -7.51 33.81 16.12
C GLU A 187 -6.40 34.31 15.18
N ILE A 188 -5.34 33.52 14.92
CA ILE A 188 -4.30 33.84 13.93
C ILE A 188 -4.91 34.01 12.53
N ILE A 189 -5.78 33.08 12.13
CA ILE A 189 -6.48 33.12 10.84
C ILE A 189 -7.36 34.37 10.76
N ARG A 190 -8.16 34.60 11.79
CA ARG A 190 -9.06 35.75 11.85
C ARG A 190 -8.29 37.07 11.80
N PHE A 191 -7.18 37.18 12.54
CA PHE A 191 -6.36 38.38 12.54
C PHE A 191 -5.82 38.69 11.15
N ARG A 192 -5.31 37.69 10.41
CA ARG A 192 -4.77 37.93 9.05
C ARG A 192 -5.84 38.22 8.01
N GLU A 193 -7.07 37.76 8.22
CA GLU A 193 -8.22 38.07 7.37
C GLU A 193 -8.75 39.49 7.63
N GLU A 194 -8.79 39.94 8.88
CA GLU A 194 -9.33 41.24 9.27
C GLU A 194 -8.29 42.39 9.15
N ASN A 195 -7.04 42.13 9.51
CA ASN A 195 -5.97 43.14 9.62
C ASN A 195 -4.89 43.01 8.53
N GLY A 196 -4.94 41.94 7.74
CA GLY A 196 -3.93 41.61 6.74
C GLY A 196 -2.75 40.79 7.28
N SER A 197 -1.80 40.46 6.41
CA SER A 197 -0.67 39.60 6.75
C SER A 197 0.22 40.15 7.87
N PHE A 198 0.69 39.27 8.75
CA PHE A 198 1.71 39.58 9.76
C PHE A 198 3.01 40.01 9.06
N GLN A 199 3.64 41.07 9.55
CA GLN A 199 4.88 41.63 8.98
C GLN A 199 6.12 41.17 9.75
N LYS A 200 5.96 40.98 11.06
CA LYS A 200 7.01 40.48 11.97
C LYS A 200 6.42 39.49 12.98
N VAL A 201 7.25 38.61 13.51
CA VAL A 201 6.78 37.55 14.43
C VAL A 201 6.20 38.15 15.71
N GLU A 202 6.66 39.34 16.09
CA GLU A 202 6.17 40.12 17.22
C GLU A 202 4.70 40.55 17.07
N ASP A 203 4.17 40.62 15.84
CA ASP A 203 2.77 40.96 15.61
C ASP A 203 1.81 39.89 16.16
N LEU A 204 2.30 38.67 16.47
CA LEU A 204 1.53 37.65 17.16
C LEU A 204 1.09 38.07 18.58
N GLN A 205 1.67 39.14 19.15
CA GLN A 205 1.23 39.67 20.45
C GLN A 205 -0.16 40.32 20.41
N GLU A 206 -0.66 40.67 19.22
CA GLU A 206 -2.02 41.18 19.05
C GLU A 206 -3.10 40.11 19.27
N ILE A 207 -2.69 38.84 19.35
CA ILE A 207 -3.57 37.69 19.55
C ILE A 207 -3.75 37.41 21.03
N SER A 208 -5.00 37.17 21.43
CA SER A 208 -5.35 36.96 22.83
C SER A 208 -4.65 35.71 23.38
N GLY A 209 -3.96 35.87 24.51
CA GLY A 209 -3.23 34.77 25.15
C GLY A 209 -1.89 34.42 24.51
N ILE A 210 -1.37 35.25 23.59
CA ILE A 210 0.02 35.20 23.11
C ILE A 210 0.77 36.41 23.68
N GLY A 211 1.49 36.21 24.78
CA GLY A 211 2.35 37.25 25.37
C GLY A 211 3.79 37.19 24.85
N GLU A 212 4.60 38.19 25.22
CA GLU A 212 6.01 38.33 24.82
C GLU A 212 6.84 37.06 25.04
N LYS A 213 6.71 36.43 26.22
CA LYS A 213 7.39 35.16 26.55
C LYS A 213 6.97 34.00 25.65
N THR A 214 5.73 34.00 25.18
CA THR A 214 5.23 32.99 24.25
C THR A 214 5.81 33.25 22.87
N VAL A 215 5.77 34.49 22.40
CA VAL A 215 6.36 34.89 21.10
C VAL A 215 7.83 34.52 21.02
N GLU A 216 8.61 34.76 22.08
CA GLU A 216 10.03 34.40 22.12
C GLU A 216 10.26 32.90 21.90
N LYS A 217 9.39 32.04 22.45
CA LYS A 217 9.42 30.59 22.19
C LYS A 217 8.98 30.26 20.77
N LEU A 218 7.98 30.97 20.25
CA LEU A 218 7.42 30.73 18.91
C LEU A 218 8.41 31.09 17.78
N LYS A 219 9.34 32.04 17.99
CA LYS A 219 10.34 32.46 16.98
C LYS A 219 11.14 31.30 16.35
N ASN A 220 11.30 30.20 17.08
CA ASN A 220 11.99 29.01 16.58
C ASN A 220 11.12 28.13 15.70
N PHE A 221 9.79 28.28 15.75
CA PHE A 221 8.81 27.43 15.06
C PHE A 221 8.04 28.16 13.96
N VAL A 222 8.11 29.49 13.90
CA VAL A 222 7.32 30.29 12.95
C VAL A 222 8.19 31.14 12.04
N THR A 223 7.68 31.40 10.84
CA THR A 223 8.29 32.31 9.86
C THR A 223 7.24 33.22 9.25
N ILE A 224 7.70 34.32 8.66
CA ILE A 224 6.91 35.20 7.82
C ILE A 224 7.59 35.21 6.45
N LYS A 225 6.82 34.97 5.39
CA LYS A 225 7.25 35.12 3.99
C LYS A 225 6.25 35.98 3.26
#